data_AF-A0AAU7UJ04-F1
#
_entry.id   AF-A0AAU7UJ04-F1
#
_cell.length_a   1.000
_cell.length_b   1.000
_cell.length_c   1.000
_cell.angle_alpha   90.00
_cell.angle_beta   90.00
_cell.angle_gamma   90.00
#
_symmetry.space_group_name_H-M   'P 1'
#
loop_
_entity.id
_entity.type
_entity.pdbx_description
1 polymer ?
#
loop_
_entity_poly.entity_id
_entity_poly.type
_entity_poly.pdbx_seq_one_letter_code
_entity_poly.pdbx_strand_id
1 'polypeptide(L)'
;MDVLVLPLDNGPTLRWECPACGETGSPVTSEKLALTAGRGHMNIHVTPEDIQELEDMKVLRMPSELLSPFQRRHRDELEARDQ
;
A
#
# COMPACT_ATOMS: atom_id res chain seq x y z
N MET A 1 7.10 -0.68 -6.41
CA MET A 1 6.89 -1.93 -7.17
C MET A 1 5.76 -1.67 -8.14
N ASP A 2 5.87 -2.07 -9.43
CA ASP A 2 4.78 -1.87 -10.42
C ASP A 2 4.17 -3.21 -10.81
N VAL A 3 2.94 -3.17 -11.31
CA VAL A 3 2.16 -4.34 -11.75
C VAL A 3 2.84 -5.01 -12.94
N LEU A 4 2.88 -6.33 -12.95
CA LEU A 4 3.34 -7.10 -14.10
C LEU A 4 2.14 -7.42 -15.00
N VAL A 5 2.27 -7.22 -16.31
CA VAL A 5 1.29 -7.69 -17.30
C VAL A 5 1.92 -8.76 -18.16
N LEU A 6 1.29 -9.92 -18.20
CA LEU A 6 1.82 -11.14 -18.80
C LEU A 6 0.83 -11.68 -19.85
N PRO A 7 1.30 -12.13 -21.02
CA PRO A 7 0.46 -12.85 -21.96
C PRO A 7 0.03 -14.21 -21.41
N LEU A 8 -1.21 -14.59 -21.70
CA LEU A 8 -1.80 -15.89 -21.42
C LEU A 8 -1.88 -16.67 -22.72
N ASP A 9 -1.05 -17.69 -22.80
CA ASP A 9 -0.81 -18.50 -24.00
C ASP A 9 -0.31 -17.64 -25.18
N ASN A 10 0.10 -18.26 -26.29
CA ASN A 10 0.60 -17.54 -27.48
C ASN A 10 -0.51 -16.73 -28.22
N GLY A 11 -1.52 -16.22 -27.50
CA GLY A 11 -2.67 -15.49 -28.00
C GLY A 11 -2.72 -14.03 -27.51
N PRO A 12 -3.79 -13.29 -27.85
CA PRO A 12 -3.93 -11.86 -27.53
C PRO A 12 -4.38 -11.57 -26.10
N THR A 13 -4.50 -12.60 -25.26
CA THR A 13 -5.01 -12.49 -23.90
C THR A 13 -3.88 -12.15 -22.95
N LEU A 14 -4.15 -11.26 -22.00
CA LEU A 14 -3.21 -10.77 -21.00
C LEU A 14 -3.81 -10.96 -19.60
N ARG A 15 -2.97 -11.12 -18.59
CA ARG A 15 -3.34 -10.98 -17.16
C ARG A 15 -2.38 -10.05 -16.45
N TRP A 16 -2.84 -9.45 -15.38
CA TRP A 16 -1.95 -8.77 -14.45
C TRP A 16 -1.55 -9.70 -13.30
N GLU A 17 -0.38 -9.45 -12.71
CA GLU A 17 0.15 -10.12 -11.53
C GLU A 17 0.72 -9.08 -10.57
N CYS A 18 0.36 -9.21 -9.29
CA CYS A 18 0.86 -8.36 -8.22
C CYS A 18 2.16 -8.93 -7.66
N PRO A 19 3.31 -8.24 -7.79
CA PRO A 19 4.57 -8.71 -7.24
C PRO A 19 4.64 -8.66 -5.71
N ALA A 20 3.74 -7.93 -5.05
CA ALA A 20 3.73 -7.80 -3.59
C ALA A 20 3.07 -9.00 -2.89
N CYS A 21 2.03 -9.59 -3.48
CA CYS A 21 1.25 -10.67 -2.85
C CYS A 21 1.05 -11.90 -3.73
N GLY A 22 1.44 -11.86 -5.01
CA GLY A 22 1.24 -12.94 -5.97
C GLY A 22 -0.18 -13.06 -6.53
N GLU A 23 -1.08 -12.14 -6.20
CA GLU A 23 -2.45 -12.12 -6.74
C GLU A 23 -2.44 -11.92 -8.25
N THR A 24 -3.35 -12.59 -8.96
CA THR A 24 -3.44 -12.48 -10.42
C THR A 24 -4.84 -12.09 -10.87
N GLY A 25 -4.91 -11.27 -11.91
CA GLY A 25 -6.16 -10.83 -12.50
C GLY A 25 -6.83 -11.85 -13.40
N SER A 26 -8.13 -11.67 -13.61
CA SER A 26 -8.84 -12.36 -14.70
C SER A 26 -8.24 -12.00 -16.07
N PRO A 27 -8.23 -12.96 -17.03
CA PRO A 27 -7.72 -12.70 -18.37
C PRO A 27 -8.51 -11.61 -19.11
N VAL A 28 -7.82 -10.70 -19.79
CA VAL A 28 -8.41 -9.62 -20.60
C VAL A 28 -7.66 -9.47 -21.92
N THR A 29 -8.30 -8.92 -22.95
CA THR A 29 -7.70 -8.71 -24.28
C THR A 29 -7.03 -7.35 -24.45
N SER A 30 -6.99 -6.53 -23.38
CA SER A 30 -6.43 -5.18 -23.42
C SER A 30 -5.41 -4.96 -22.31
N GLU A 31 -4.20 -4.57 -22.69
CA GLU A 31 -3.13 -4.23 -21.75
C GLU A 31 -3.55 -3.09 -20.82
N LYS A 32 -4.23 -2.07 -21.36
CA LYS A 32 -4.74 -0.95 -20.57
C LYS A 32 -5.69 -1.41 -19.47
N LEU A 33 -6.57 -2.38 -19.75
CA LEU A 33 -7.47 -2.94 -18.75
C LEU A 33 -6.70 -3.75 -17.69
N ALA A 34 -5.74 -4.57 -18.12
CA ALA A 34 -4.89 -5.33 -17.20
C ALA A 34 -4.12 -4.41 -16.24
N LEU A 35 -3.47 -3.36 -16.78
CA LEU A 35 -2.76 -2.36 -15.99
C LEU A 35 -3.69 -1.61 -15.03
N THR A 36 -4.87 -1.19 -15.50
CA THR A 36 -5.82 -0.44 -14.66
C THR A 36 -6.29 -1.30 -13.49
N ALA A 37 -6.65 -2.57 -13.74
CA ALA A 37 -7.10 -3.49 -12.71
C ALA A 37 -5.97 -3.81 -11.71
N GLY A 38 -4.77 -4.12 -12.19
CA GLY A 38 -3.64 -4.40 -11.30
C GLY A 38 -3.23 -3.18 -10.47
N ARG A 39 -3.25 -1.96 -11.03
CA ARG A 39 -2.96 -0.73 -10.27
C ARG A 39 -4.02 -0.48 -9.21
N GLY A 40 -5.29 -0.73 -9.55
CA GLY A 40 -6.38 -0.69 -8.58
C GLY A 40 -6.14 -1.62 -7.40
N HIS A 41 -5.67 -2.85 -7.66
CA HIS A 41 -5.26 -3.78 -6.60
C HIS A 41 -4.05 -3.26 -5.82
N MET A 42 -3.00 -2.79 -6.48
CA MET A 42 -1.77 -2.32 -5.80
C MET A 42 -2.04 -1.25 -4.75
N ASN A 43 -3.05 -0.40 -4.96
CA ASN A 43 -3.43 0.65 -4.01
C ASN A 43 -3.94 0.13 -2.65
N ILE A 44 -4.24 -1.17 -2.53
CA ILE A 44 -4.67 -1.77 -1.25
C ILE A 44 -3.49 -2.23 -0.39
N HIS A 45 -2.28 -2.33 -0.97
CA HIS A 45 -1.12 -2.76 -0.21
C HIS A 45 -0.66 -1.63 0.69
N VAL A 46 -0.80 -1.87 1.99
CA VAL A 46 -0.25 -1.02 3.04
C VAL A 46 1.18 -1.50 3.31
N THR A 47 2.16 -0.65 3.09
CA THR A 47 3.57 -0.93 3.40
C THR A 47 3.83 -0.78 4.91
N PRO A 48 4.91 -1.36 5.46
CA PRO A 48 5.33 -1.08 6.83
C PRO A 48 5.52 0.41 7.09
N GLU A 49 6.01 1.15 6.10
CA GLU A 49 6.17 2.60 6.15
C GLU A 49 4.81 3.31 6.26
N ASP A 50 3.81 2.91 5.46
CA ASP A 50 2.45 3.45 5.56
C ASP A 50 1.83 3.17 6.94
N ILE A 51 2.06 1.98 7.51
CA ILE A 51 1.62 1.65 8.87
C ILE A 51 2.28 2.58 9.88
N GLN A 52 3.59 2.79 9.77
CA GLN A 52 4.31 3.68 10.67
C GLN A 52 3.81 5.11 10.54
N GLU A 53 3.56 5.60 9.33
CA GLU A 53 3.02 6.95 9.10
C GLU A 53 1.60 7.10 9.68
N LEU A 54 0.77 6.07 9.58
CA LEU A 54 -0.55 6.03 10.24
C LEU A 54 -0.42 6.04 11.78
N GLU A 55 0.54 5.32 12.34
CA GLU A 55 0.82 5.32 13.78
C GLU A 55 1.34 6.69 14.25
N ASP A 56 2.22 7.32 13.48
CA ASP A 56 2.74 8.67 13.73
C ASP A 56 1.60 9.69 13.72
N MET A 57 0.75 9.66 12.68
CA MET A 57 -0.44 10.50 12.60
C MET A 57 -1.39 10.27 13.77
N LYS A 58 -1.59 9.01 14.20
CA LYS A 58 -2.44 8.67 15.33
C LYS A 58 -1.94 9.34 16.60
N VAL A 59 -0.64 9.23 16.92
CA VAL A 59 -0.11 9.82 18.16
C VAL A 59 -0.08 11.35 18.13
N LEU A 60 0.12 11.97 16.95
CA LEU A 60 0.13 13.42 16.79
C LEU A 60 -1.27 14.05 16.87
N ARG A 61 -2.32 13.32 16.47
CA ARG A 61 -3.69 13.88 16.37
C ARG A 61 -4.60 13.52 17.55
N MET A 62 -4.22 12.52 18.35
CA MET A 62 -5.05 12.03 19.44
C MET A 62 -4.82 12.81 20.75
N PRO A 63 -5.86 13.05 21.57
CA PRO A 63 -5.70 13.63 22.90
C PRO A 63 -4.73 12.83 23.78
N SER A 64 -3.89 13.52 24.55
CA SER A 64 -2.85 12.92 25.40
C SER A 64 -3.37 11.89 26.40
N GLU A 65 -4.60 12.05 26.85
CA GLU A 65 -5.23 11.21 27.87
C GLU A 65 -5.55 9.82 27.33
N LEU A 66 -5.74 9.71 26.00
CA LEU A 66 -6.00 8.45 25.30
C LEU A 66 -4.71 7.74 24.87
N LEU A 67 -3.56 8.41 24.97
CA LEU A 67 -2.27 7.83 24.61
C LEU A 67 -1.68 7.01 25.76
N SER A 68 -1.28 5.78 25.43
CA SER A 68 -0.45 4.98 26.33
C SER A 68 0.89 5.67 26.62
N PRO A 69 1.59 5.31 27.71
CA PRO A 69 2.91 5.89 28.02
C PRO A 69 3.93 5.74 26.88
N PHE A 70 3.89 4.63 26.14
CA PHE A 70 4.76 4.40 24.99
C PHE A 70 4.43 5.34 23.82
N GLN A 71 3.15 5.51 23.51
CA GLN A 71 2.69 6.41 22.45
C GLN A 71 2.97 7.88 22.76
N ARG A 72 2.91 8.28 24.04
CA ARG A 72 3.30 9.63 24.46
C ARG A 72 4.77 9.90 24.19
N ARG A 73 5.65 8.98 24.59
CA ARG A 73 7.08 9.09 24.30
C ARG A 73 7.35 9.20 22.80
N HIS A 74 6.68 8.35 22.01
CA HIS A 74 6.79 8.39 20.55
C HIS A 74 6.35 9.74 19.97
N ARG A 75 5.23 10.30 20.44
CA ARG A 75 4.80 11.66 20.05
C ARG A 75 5.84 12.71 20.40
N ASP A 76 6.37 12.68 21.63
CA ASP A 76 7.37 13.65 22.07
C ASP A 76 8.65 13.58 21.21
N GLU A 77 9.05 12.37 20.78
CA GLU A 77 10.16 12.14 19.84
C GLU A 77 9.86 12.70 18.43
N LEU A 78 8.63 12.55 17.93
CA LEU A 78 8.21 13.11 16.64
C LEU A 78 8.17 14.64 16.68
N GLU A 79 7.58 15.23 17.71
CA GLU A 79 7.50 16.69 17.89
C GLU A 79 8.88 17.33 18.04
N ALA A 80 9.86 16.61 18.61
CA ALA A 80 11.25 17.06 18.70
C ALA A 80 12.01 17.00 17.37
N ARG A 81 11.57 16.19 16.39
CA ARG A 81 12.18 16.09 15.06
C ARG A 81 11.72 17.20 14.11
N ASP A 82 10.56 17.78 14.35
CA ASP A 82 9.95 18.85 13.53
C ASP A 82 10.35 20.28 13.99
N GLN A 83 11.23 20.40 15.00
CA GLN A 83 11.80 21.65 15.52
C GLN A 83 13.22 21.88 15.03
#